data_AF-A0A272EMB8-F1
#
_entry.id   AF-A0A272EMB8-F1
#
_cell.length_a   1.000
_cell.length_b   1.000
_cell.length_c   1.000
_cell.angle_alpha   90.00
_cell.angle_beta   90.00
_cell.angle_gamma   90.00
#
_symmetry.space_group_name_H-M   'P 1'
#
loop_
_entity.id
_entity.type
_entity.pdbx_description
1 polymer ?
#
loop_
_entity_poly.entity_id
_entity_poly.type
_entity_poly.pdbx_seq_one_letter_code
_entity_poly.pdbx_strand_id
1 'polypeptide(L)'
;MSSEPGAIQHVVEQLDTLRELISGLLEIFMSSASNYLNAELRVLTVVTTLFAPATLLTGFFGMNFVHMPWLQENAGWVWVVGLILLSGLGLIGALFWRRWWIRHNN
;
A
#
# COMPACT_ATOMS: atom_id res chain seq x y z
N MET A 1 7.54 60.28 24.13
CA MET A 1 8.45 59.11 24.27
C MET A 1 7.65 57.88 24.72
N SER A 2 6.49 57.63 24.10
CA SER A 2 5.47 56.69 24.59
C SER A 2 5.00 55.69 23.51
N SER A 3 5.76 55.52 22.43
CA SER A 3 5.33 54.78 21.22
C SER A 3 6.06 53.44 21.00
N GLU A 4 6.78 52.93 21.99
CA GLU A 4 7.66 51.74 21.84
C GLU A 4 7.04 50.36 22.19
N PRO A 5 6.03 50.19 23.09
CA PRO A 5 5.59 48.85 23.49
C PRO A 5 4.78 48.09 22.42
N GLY A 6 4.02 48.80 21.57
CA GLY A 6 3.14 48.17 20.58
C GLY A 6 3.90 47.56 19.39
N ALA A 7 5.05 48.13 19.02
CA ALA A 7 5.86 47.59 17.92
C ALA A 7 6.46 46.22 18.28
N ILE A 8 6.89 46.04 19.52
CA ILE A 8 7.43 44.76 20.02
C ILE A 8 6.32 43.71 20.07
N GLN A 9 5.13 44.07 20.58
CA GLN A 9 3.98 43.16 20.58
C GLN A 9 3.60 42.71 19.17
N HIS A 10 3.59 43.64 18.21
CA HIS A 10 3.21 43.31 16.85
C HIS A 10 4.23 42.40 16.15
N VAL A 11 5.53 42.61 16.42
CA VAL A 11 6.59 41.69 15.96
C VAL A 11 6.45 40.30 16.59
N VAL A 12 6.09 40.23 17.88
CA VAL A 12 5.85 38.95 18.57
C VAL A 12 4.66 38.20 17.95
N GLU A 13 3.53 38.88 17.70
CA GLU A 13 2.37 38.29 17.02
C GLU A 13 2.70 37.77 15.61
N GLN A 14 3.52 38.52 14.86
CA GLN A 14 3.99 38.10 13.54
C GLN A 14 4.88 36.86 13.62
N LEU A 15 5.76 36.78 14.63
CA LEU A 15 6.60 35.60 14.85
C LEU A 15 5.78 34.37 15.25
N ASP A 16 4.76 34.54 16.09
CA ASP A 16 3.86 33.45 16.47
C ASP A 16 3.05 32.96 15.25
N THR A 17 2.54 33.88 14.44
CA THR A 17 1.87 33.54 13.18
C THR A 17 2.82 32.78 12.23
N LEU A 18 4.07 33.23 12.12
CA LEU A 18 5.08 32.57 11.27
C LEU A 18 5.40 31.16 11.78
N ARG A 19 5.50 30.97 13.10
CA ARG A 19 5.70 29.65 13.71
C ARG A 19 4.56 28.71 13.37
N GLU A 20 3.32 29.18 13.48
CA GLU A 20 2.13 28.38 13.19
C GLU A 20 2.05 28.00 11.70
N LEU A 21 2.40 28.94 10.81
CA LEU A 21 2.51 28.66 9.37
C LEU A 21 3.61 27.63 9.05
N ILE A 22 4.79 27.74 9.67
CA ILE A 22 5.88 26.77 9.48
C ILE A 22 5.46 25.38 9.97
N SER A 23 4.78 25.30 11.12
CA SER A 23 4.24 24.04 11.64
C SER A 23 3.22 23.43 10.67
N GLY A 24 2.28 24.23 10.15
CA GLY A 24 1.32 23.77 9.15
C GLY A 24 1.98 23.31 7.85
N LEU A 25 3.02 24.00 7.38
CA LEU A 25 3.78 23.59 6.21
C LEU A 25 4.53 22.28 6.43
N LEU A 26 5.09 22.07 7.62
CA LEU A 26 5.77 20.83 7.98
C LEU A 26 4.79 19.65 7.99
N GLU A 27 3.58 19.85 8.54
CA GLU A 27 2.52 18.84 8.50
C GLU A 27 2.12 18.48 7.07
N ILE A 28 1.95 19.48 6.20
CA ILE A 28 1.64 19.25 4.78
C ILE A 28 2.79 18.51 4.08
N PHE A 29 4.03 18.89 4.35
CA PHE A 29 5.21 18.22 3.80
C PHE A 29 5.26 16.74 4.21
N MET A 30 5.05 16.45 5.49
CA MET A 30 5.04 15.07 6.01
C MET A 30 3.88 14.26 5.43
N SER A 31 2.70 14.89 5.28
CA SER A 31 1.55 14.28 4.61
C SER A 31 1.85 13.95 3.15
N SER A 32 2.45 14.89 2.43
CA SER A 32 2.85 14.72 1.03
C SER A 32 3.89 13.60 0.88
N ALA A 33 4.95 13.60 1.71
CA ALA A 33 5.94 12.54 1.77
C ALA A 33 5.30 11.16 2.00
N SER A 34 4.36 11.08 2.95
CA SER A 34 3.60 9.85 3.23
C SER A 34 2.75 9.42 2.03
N ASN A 35 2.16 10.36 1.28
CA ASN A 35 1.39 10.06 0.08
C ASN A 35 2.28 9.47 -1.04
N TYR A 36 3.48 10.02 -1.26
CA TYR A 36 4.44 9.46 -2.21
C TYR A 36 4.87 8.04 -1.81
N LEU A 37 5.21 7.83 -0.53
CA LEU A 37 5.56 6.50 -0.02
C LEU A 37 4.41 5.51 -0.17
N ASN A 38 3.17 5.91 0.16
CA ASN A 38 1.99 5.08 0.00
C ASN A 38 1.71 4.74 -1.46
N ALA A 39 1.97 5.67 -2.39
CA ALA A 39 1.84 5.42 -3.82
C ALA A 39 2.86 4.38 -4.30
N GLU A 40 4.13 4.52 -3.89
CA GLU A 40 5.20 3.58 -4.23
C GLU A 40 4.91 2.18 -3.66
N LEU A 41 4.56 2.10 -2.36
CA LEU A 41 4.19 0.84 -1.72
C LEU A 41 2.96 0.19 -2.36
N ARG A 42 1.99 0.98 -2.84
CA ARG A 42 0.82 0.44 -3.54
C ARG A 42 1.24 -0.26 -4.83
N VAL A 43 2.18 0.30 -5.60
CA VAL A 43 2.69 -0.34 -6.81
C VAL A 43 3.41 -1.64 -6.47
N LEU A 44 4.36 -1.60 -5.52
CA LEU A 44 5.10 -2.78 -5.08
C LEU A 44 4.16 -3.88 -4.55
N THR A 45 3.15 -3.52 -3.76
CA THR A 45 2.18 -4.47 -3.20
C THR A 45 1.37 -5.15 -4.29
N VAL A 46 0.91 -4.41 -5.31
CA VAL A 46 0.17 -4.99 -6.44
C VAL A 46 1.04 -6.01 -7.17
N VAL A 47 2.29 -5.65 -7.47
CA VAL A 47 3.25 -6.55 -8.11
C VAL A 47 3.50 -7.79 -7.25
N THR A 48 3.80 -7.63 -5.97
CA THR A 48 4.02 -8.75 -5.03
C THR A 48 2.80 -9.65 -4.91
N THR A 49 1.59 -9.09 -4.85
CA THR A 49 0.36 -9.88 -4.73
C THR A 49 0.10 -10.73 -5.98
N LEU A 50 0.49 -10.25 -7.16
CA LEU A 50 0.42 -11.02 -8.41
C LEU A 50 1.40 -12.20 -8.41
N PHE A 51 2.62 -12.00 -7.91
CA PHE A 51 3.66 -13.03 -7.92
C PHE A 51 3.59 -14.00 -6.73
N ALA A 52 3.04 -13.59 -5.58
CA ALA A 52 2.95 -14.41 -4.38
C ALA A 52 2.38 -15.83 -4.59
N PRO A 53 1.21 -16.03 -5.25
CA PRO A 53 0.69 -17.38 -5.49
C PRO A 53 1.58 -18.20 -6.42
N ALA A 54 2.18 -17.57 -7.44
CA ALA A 54 3.11 -18.23 -8.35
C ALA A 54 4.39 -18.68 -7.61
N THR A 55 4.96 -17.82 -6.76
CA THR A 55 6.15 -18.14 -5.95
C THR A 55 5.87 -19.25 -4.94
N LEU A 56 4.70 -19.24 -4.28
CA LEU A 56 4.31 -20.31 -3.35
C LEU A 56 4.20 -21.66 -4.08
N LEU A 57 3.66 -21.68 -5.29
CA LEU A 57 3.50 -22.90 -6.05
C LEU A 57 4.83 -23.40 -6.63
N THR A 58 5.66 -22.52 -7.19
CA THR A 58 7.03 -22.88 -7.58
C THR A 58 7.85 -23.38 -6.38
N GLY A 59 7.68 -22.79 -5.19
CA GLY A 59 8.30 -23.28 -3.97
C GLY A 59 7.81 -24.67 -3.58
N PHE A 60 6.50 -24.91 -3.60
CA PHE A 60 5.89 -26.19 -3.29
C PHE A 60 6.29 -27.32 -4.27
N PHE A 61 6.30 -27.03 -5.58
CA PHE A 61 6.69 -27.98 -6.62
C PHE A 61 8.21 -28.12 -6.78
N GLY A 62 8.99 -27.12 -6.35
CA GLY A 62 10.45 -27.17 -6.32
C GLY A 62 11.01 -27.99 -5.16
N MET A 63 10.18 -28.37 -4.19
CA MET A 63 10.54 -29.36 -3.18
C MET A 63 10.58 -30.76 -3.83
N ASN A 64 11.68 -31.51 -3.61
CA ASN A 64 11.91 -32.86 -4.16
C ASN A 64 10.95 -33.91 -3.55
N PHE A 65 9.64 -33.78 -3.77
CA PHE A 65 8.65 -34.75 -3.34
C PHE A 65 8.60 -35.91 -4.34
N VAL A 66 9.23 -37.02 -3.96
CA VAL A 66 9.36 -38.26 -4.77
C VAL A 66 8.01 -38.89 -5.14
N HIS A 67 6.92 -38.58 -4.42
CA HIS A 67 5.57 -39.05 -4.69
C HIS A 67 4.56 -37.89 -4.67
N MET A 68 4.47 -37.12 -5.76
CA MET A 68 3.30 -36.28 -6.02
C MET A 68 2.30 -37.04 -6.88
N PRO A 69 1.21 -37.62 -6.30
CA PRO A 69 0.22 -38.39 -7.07
C PRO A 69 -0.47 -37.56 -8.16
N TRP A 70 -0.56 -36.24 -7.99
CA TRP A 70 -1.15 -35.33 -8.97
C TRP A 70 -0.26 -35.05 -10.19
N LEU A 71 1.05 -35.29 -10.13
CA LEU A 71 1.99 -34.99 -11.23
C LEU A 71 2.19 -36.19 -12.18
N GLN A 72 1.79 -37.40 -11.77
CA GLN A 72 1.86 -38.61 -12.60
C GLN A 72 0.73 -38.70 -13.64
N GLU A 73 -0.36 -37.96 -13.42
CA GLU A 73 -1.46 -37.83 -14.38
C GLU A 73 -1.08 -36.83 -15.49
N ASN A 74 -1.39 -37.16 -16.74
CA ASN A 74 -1.06 -36.35 -17.93
C ASN A 74 -1.62 -34.90 -17.87
N ALA A 75 -2.58 -34.65 -16.96
CA ALA A 75 -3.22 -33.35 -16.73
C ALA A 75 -2.82 -32.65 -15.41
N GLY A 76 -1.85 -33.18 -14.65
CA GLY A 76 -1.43 -32.61 -13.35
C GLY A 76 -1.04 -31.14 -13.42
N TRP A 77 -0.33 -30.75 -14.47
CA TRP A 77 0.08 -29.37 -14.72
C TRP A 77 -1.12 -28.41 -14.92
N VAL A 78 -2.24 -28.90 -15.47
CA VAL A 78 -3.45 -28.09 -15.70
C VAL A 78 -4.07 -27.69 -14.36
N TRP A 79 -4.09 -28.61 -13.40
CA TRP A 79 -4.63 -28.35 -12.07
C TRP A 79 -3.78 -27.38 -11.28
N VAL A 80 -2.46 -27.46 -11.40
CA VAL A 80 -1.53 -26.51 -10.79
C VAL A 80 -1.75 -25.10 -11.34
N VAL A 81 -1.78 -24.96 -12.67
CA VAL A 81 -2.04 -23.68 -13.33
C VAL A 81 -3.43 -23.16 -12.99
N GLY A 82 -4.43 -24.03 -12.93
CA GLY A 82 -5.79 -23.70 -12.49
C GLY A 82 -5.83 -23.15 -11.07
N LEU A 83 -5.05 -23.72 -10.15
CA LEU A 83 -4.98 -23.28 -8.75
C LEU A 83 -4.20 -21.95 -8.58
N ILE A 84 -3.15 -21.72 -9.39
CA ILE A 84 -2.49 -20.40 -9.50
C ILE A 84 -3.50 -19.35 -9.95
N LEU A 85 -4.21 -19.62 -11.05
CA LEU A 85 -5.16 -18.67 -11.62
C LEU A 85 -6.34 -18.41 -10.68
N LEU A 86 -6.90 -19.45 -10.07
CA LEU A 86 -8.01 -19.32 -9.12
C LEU A 86 -7.60 -18.51 -7.89
N SER A 87 -6.42 -18.75 -7.32
CA SER A 87 -5.94 -18.01 -6.15
C SER A 87 -5.62 -16.54 -6.48
N GLY A 88 -4.99 -16.27 -7.63
CA GLY A 88 -4.72 -14.92 -8.10
C GLY A 88 -6.00 -14.14 -8.40
N LEU A 89 -6.93 -14.75 -9.15
CA LEU A 89 -8.24 -14.14 -9.46
C LEU A 89 -9.10 -13.97 -8.20
N GLY A 90 -9.05 -14.92 -7.26
CA GLY A 90 -9.75 -14.83 -5.98
C GLY A 90 -9.25 -13.66 -5.13
N LEU A 91 -7.94 -13.45 -5.05
CA LEU A 91 -7.36 -12.31 -4.34
C LEU A 91 -7.74 -10.98 -5.00
N ILE A 92 -7.64 -10.89 -6.33
CA ILE A 92 -8.03 -9.68 -7.08
C ILE A 92 -9.54 -9.41 -6.90
N GLY A 93 -10.37 -10.44 -7.02
CA GLY A 93 -11.81 -10.36 -6.81
C GLY A 93 -12.18 -9.90 -5.40
N ALA A 94 -11.52 -10.45 -4.37
CA ALA A 94 -11.70 -10.03 -2.97
C ALA A 94 -11.30 -8.57 -2.74
N LEU A 95 -10.20 -8.11 -3.35
CA LEU A 95 -9.77 -6.71 -3.28
C LEU A 95 -10.77 -5.76 -3.95
N PHE A 96 -11.31 -6.14 -5.11
CA PHE A 96 -12.35 -5.38 -5.81
C PHE A 96 -13.67 -5.34 -5.03
N TRP A 97 -14.10 -6.47 -4.47
CA TRP A 97 -15.32 -6.54 -3.68
C TRP A 97 -15.19 -5.70 -2.40
N ARG A 98 -14.04 -5.76 -1.72
CA ARG A 98 -13.78 -4.92 -0.55
C ARG A 98 -13.79 -3.42 -0.89
N ARG A 99 -13.22 -3.02 -2.04
CA ARG A 99 -13.29 -1.63 -2.50
C ARG A 99 -14.70 -1.18 -2.87
N TRP A 100 -15.49 -2.05 -3.50
CA TRP A 100 -16.87 -1.77 -3.87
C TRP A 100 -17.77 -1.62 -2.64
N TRP A 101 -17.63 -2.51 -1.64
CA TRP A 101 -18.37 -2.46 -0.38
C TRP A 101 -18.15 -1.15 0.38
N ILE A 102 -16.89 -0.72 0.50
CA ILE A 102 -16.54 0.52 1.22
C ILE A 102 -17.10 1.75 0.49
N ARG A 103 -17.22 1.72 -0.84
CA ARG A 103 -17.83 2.82 -1.62
C ARG A 103 -19.35 2.87 -1.55
N HIS A 104 -20.03 1.75 -1.26
CA HIS A 104 -21.50 1.73 -1.17
C HIS A 104 -22.03 2.08 0.22
N ASN A 105 -21.17 2.05 1.25
CA ASN A 105 -21.53 2.37 2.64
C ASN A 105 -21.11 3.80 3.07
N ASN A 106 -20.91 4.69 2.11
CA ASN A 106 -20.72 6.15 2.27
C ASN A 106 -21.62 6.87 1.26
#